data_AF-A0A940AZX1-F1
#
_entry.id   AF-A0A940AZX1-F1
#
_cell.length_a   1.000
_cell.length_b   1.000
_cell.length_c   1.000
_cell.angle_alpha   90.00
_cell.angle_beta   90.00
_cell.angle_gamma   90.00
#
_symmetry.space_group_name_H-M   'P 1'
#
loop_
_entity.id
_entity.type
_entity.pdbx_description
1 polymer ?
#
loop_
_entity_poly.entity_id
_entity_poly.type
_entity_poly.pdbx_seq_one_letter_code
_entity_poly.pdbx_strand_id
1 'polypeptide(L)' 'MTELSKKYRLTSMEEPTDEMLQELMEDVAKAARESSAKAEAELQRRLAEAADIIALRRSQRKPVNNG' A
#
# COMPACT_ATOMS: atom_id res chain seq x y z
N MET A 1 -7.35 -6.17 -14.51
CA MET A 1 -8.38 -5.66 -15.42
C MET A 1 -8.52 -6.64 -16.57
N THR A 2 -9.22 -7.73 -16.28
CA THR A 2 -9.64 -8.71 -17.27
C THR A 2 -10.68 -8.11 -18.22
N GLU A 3 -10.89 -8.74 -19.38
CA GLU A 3 -11.89 -8.30 -20.37
C GLU A 3 -13.32 -8.31 -19.80
N LEU A 4 -13.60 -9.08 -18.75
CA LEU A 4 -14.90 -9.13 -18.10
C LEU A 4 -15.22 -7.86 -17.30
N SER A 5 -14.23 -7.32 -16.56
CA SER A 5 -14.34 -6.03 -15.85
C SER A 5 -14.61 -4.84 -16.78
N LYS A 6 -14.23 -4.94 -18.06
CA LYS A 6 -14.54 -3.95 -19.09
C LYS A 6 -15.95 -4.14 -19.67
N LYS A 7 -16.44 -5.39 -19.68
CA LYS A 7 -17.71 -5.78 -20.30
C LYS A 7 -18.92 -5.52 -19.41
N TYR A 8 -18.77 -5.69 -18.09
CA TYR A 8 -19.75 -5.17 -17.13
C TYR A 8 -19.42 -3.72 -16.79
N ARG A 9 -20.04 -2.80 -17.54
CA ARG A 9 -20.02 -1.38 -17.15
C ARG A 9 -20.70 -1.25 -15.79
N LEU A 10 -20.11 -0.47 -14.88
CA LEU A 10 -20.76 0.02 -13.64
C LEU A 10 -22.08 0.76 -13.88
N THR A 11 -22.41 1.07 -15.15
CA THR A 11 -23.68 1.66 -15.59
C THR A 11 -24.67 0.63 -16.13
N SER A 12 -24.35 -0.66 -16.07
CA SER A 12 -25.28 -1.74 -16.46
C SER A 12 -26.44 -1.76 -15.47
N MET A 13 -27.67 -1.85 -15.99
CA MET A 13 -28.87 -2.04 -15.16
C MET A 13 -29.19 -3.53 -14.97
N GLU A 14 -28.39 -4.42 -15.55
CA GLU A 14 -28.47 -5.87 -15.35
C GLU A 14 -27.60 -6.29 -14.16
N GLU A 15 -28.07 -7.30 -13.41
CA GLU A 15 -27.35 -7.87 -12.28
C GLU A 15 -26.25 -8.84 -12.79
N PRO A 16 -24.99 -8.71 -12.33
CA PRO A 16 -23.92 -9.61 -12.74
C PRO A 16 -24.24 -11.03 -12.29
N THR A 17 -23.82 -12.03 -13.08
CA THR A 17 -23.87 -13.42 -12.60
C THR A 17 -22.90 -13.61 -11.44
N ASP A 18 -23.14 -14.63 -10.62
CA ASP A 18 -22.29 -14.94 -9.46
C ASP A 18 -20.83 -15.14 -9.88
N GLU A 19 -20.56 -15.75 -11.03
CA GLU A 19 -19.20 -15.92 -11.55
C GLU A 19 -18.53 -14.58 -11.88
N MET A 20 -19.29 -13.63 -12.43
CA MET A 20 -18.79 -12.30 -12.74
C MET A 20 -18.50 -11.49 -11.48
N LEU A 21 -19.38 -11.59 -10.48
CA LEU A 21 -19.18 -10.98 -9.17
C LEU A 21 -17.94 -11.57 -8.48
N GLN A 22 -17.78 -12.89 -8.54
CA GLN A 22 -16.62 -13.57 -7.97
C GLN A 22 -15.31 -13.08 -8.62
N GLU A 23 -15.25 -13.01 -9.96
CA GLU A 23 -14.06 -12.52 -10.66
C GLU A 23 -13.72 -11.07 -10.26
N LEU A 24 -14.74 -10.20 -10.13
CA LEU A 24 -14.55 -8.83 -9.63
C LEU A 24 -14.03 -8.80 -8.20
N MET A 25 -14.58 -9.63 -7.31
CA MET A 25 -14.13 -9.71 -5.92
C MET A 25 -12.69 -10.23 -5.81
N GLU A 26 -12.29 -11.18 -6.66
CA GLU A 26 -10.93 -11.68 -6.73
C GLU A 26 -9.94 -10.60 -7.19
N ASP A 27 -10.30 -9.83 -8.23
CA ASP A 27 -9.49 -8.71 -8.71
C ASP A 27 -9.36 -7.61 -7.64
N VAL A 28 -10.44 -7.29 -6.93
CA VAL A 28 -10.42 -6.34 -5.80
C VAL A 28 -9.53 -6.85 -4.67
N ALA A 29 -9.65 -8.12 -4.29
CA ALA A 29 -8.83 -8.72 -3.24
C ALA A 29 -7.35 -8.70 -3.61
N LYS A 30 -7.01 -8.98 -4.87
CA LYS A 30 -5.65 -8.89 -5.38
C LYS A 30 -5.11 -7.46 -5.32
N ALA A 31 -5.87 -6.50 -5.83
CA ALA A 31 -5.48 -5.09 -5.81
C ALA A 31 -5.29 -4.56 -4.38
N ALA A 32 -6.15 -4.95 -3.45
CA ALA A 32 -6.04 -4.60 -2.04
C ALA A 32 -4.74 -5.15 -1.42
N ARG A 33 -4.43 -6.44 -1.63
CA ARG A 33 -3.18 -7.06 -1.15
C ARG A 33 -1.95 -6.35 -1.70
N GLU A 34 -1.92 -6.08 -3.01
CA GLU A 34 -0.81 -5.38 -3.65
C GLU A 34 -0.65 -3.95 -3.11
N SER A 35 -1.76 -3.24 -2.89
CA SER A 35 -1.76 -1.90 -2.31
C SER A 35 -1.22 -1.89 -0.89
N SER A 36 -1.70 -2.80 -0.04
CA SER A 36 -1.23 -2.96 1.34
C SER A 36 0.26 -3.29 1.40
N ALA A 37 0.73 -4.23 0.59
CA ALA A 37 2.15 -4.60 0.55
C ALA A 37 3.04 -3.42 0.13
N LYS A 38 2.61 -2.62 -0.85
CA LYS A 38 3.33 -1.39 -1.26
C LYS A 38 3.36 -0.35 -0.14
N ALA A 39 2.23 -0.13 0.53
CA ALA A 39 2.15 0.82 1.63
C ALA A 39 3.05 0.42 2.80
N GLU A 40 3.08 -0.87 3.14
CA GLU A 40 3.96 -1.39 4.20
C GLU A 40 5.44 -1.24 3.83
N ALA A 41 5.83 -1.60 2.61
CA ALA A 41 7.21 -1.45 2.15
C ALA A 41 7.67 0.02 2.21
N GLU A 42 6.82 0.96 1.79
CA GLU A 42 7.13 2.39 1.86
C GLU A 42 7.21 2.90 3.30
N LEU A 43 6.33 2.43 4.19
CA LEU A 43 6.40 2.76 5.61
C LEU A 43 7.72 2.29 6.22
N GLN A 44 8.10 1.03 5.98
CA GLN A 44 9.36 0.48 6.47
C GLN A 44 10.57 1.27 5.96
N ARG A 45 10.57 1.63 4.67
CA ARG A 45 11.61 2.47 4.05
C ARG A 45 11.74 3.82 4.77
N ARG A 46 10.63 4.52 5.00
CA ARG A 46 10.62 5.82 5.70
C ARG A 46 11.07 5.72 7.15
N LEU A 47 10.69 4.64 7.84
CA LEU A 47 11.12 4.41 9.22
C LEU A 47 12.63 4.18 9.31
N ALA A 48 13.20 3.42 8.37
CA ALA A 48 14.65 3.23 8.28
C ALA A 48 15.39 4.56 8.04
N GLU A 49 14.92 5.36 7.08
CA GLU A 49 15.48 6.70 6.82
C GLU A 49 15.42 7.62 8.05
N ALA A 50 14.29 7.60 8.76
CA ALA A 50 14.14 8.39 9.99
C ALA A 50 15.11 7.92 11.08
N ALA A 51 15.30 6.61 11.23
CA ALA A 51 16.25 6.03 12.18
C ALA A 51 17.69 6.48 11.88
N ASP A 52 18.10 6.45 10.61
CA ASP A 52 19.42 6.90 10.17
C ASP A 52 19.65 8.39 10.47
N ILE A 53 18.66 9.23 10.20
CA ILE A 53 18.72 10.66 10.52
C ILE A 53 18.86 10.88 12.03
N ILE A 54 18.12 10.13 12.84
CA ILE A 54 18.21 10.22 14.31
C ILE A 54 19.59 9.78 14.78
N ALA A 55 20.13 8.68 14.26
CA ALA A 55 21.45 8.19 14.60
C ALA A 55 22.54 9.22 14.27
N LEU A 56 22.50 9.80 13.07
CA LEU A 56 23.42 10.84 12.64
C LEU A 56 23.34 12.09 13.54
N ARG A 57 22.13 12.53 13.90
CA ARG A 57 21.97 13.68 14.81
C ARG A 57 22.50 13.38 16.22
N ARG A 58 22.34 12.15 16.70
CA ARG A 58 22.90 11.72 17.99
C ARG A 58 24.42 11.71 17.96
N SER A 59 25.04 11.20 16.90
CA SER A 59 26.51 11.18 16.78
C SER A 59 27.11 12.58 16.64
N GLN A 60 26.37 13.54 16.07
CA GLN A 60 26.79 14.93 15.93
C GLN A 60 26.62 15.78 17.20
N ARG A 61 25.82 15.31 18.18
CA ARG A 61 25.69 16.00 19.47
C ARG A 61 26.96 15.80 20.29
N LYS A 62 27.78 16.86 20.45
CA LYS A 62 28.86 16.88 21.46
C LYS A 62 28.25 16.74 22.86
N PRO A 63 28.93 16.02 23.80
CA PRO A 63 28.50 16.01 25.18
C PRO A 63 28.56 17.45 25.72
N VAL A 64 27.45 17.92 26.30
CA VAL A 64 27.44 19.18 27.03
C VAL A 64 28.24 18.92 28.31
N ASN A 65 29.48 19.40 28.34
CA ASN A 65 30.31 19.34 29.53
C ASN A 65 29.80 20.42 30.51
N ASN A 66 28.95 20.03 31.44
CA ASN A 66 28.59 20.87 32.58
C ASN A 66 29.68 20.69 33.63
N GLY A 67 30.68 21.56 33.57
CA GLY A 67 31.67 21.75 34.64
C GLY A 67 31.07 22.42 35.87
#